data_AF-R4PKK0-F1
#
_entry.id   AF-R4PKK0-F1
#
_cell.length_a   1.000
_cell.length_b   1.000
_cell.length_c   1.000
_cell.angle_alpha   90.00
_cell.angle_beta   90.00
_cell.angle_gamma   90.00
#
_symmetry.space_group_name_H-M   'P 1'
#
loop_
_entity.id
_entity.type
_entity.pdbx_description
1 polymer ?
#
loop_
_entity_poly.entity_id
_entity_poly.type
_entity_poly.pdbx_seq_one_letter_code
_entity_poly.pdbx_strand_id
1 'polypeptide(L)'
;MSRNPQSHISATDIDKGAQDIKMFLWEKYDPNDDLIYPIIADWDDLLARTIDKASYSSLSRDEVLSILFGLIHRNRVVEGLWWSMFERGVIQKLLHQLQTLDTDRY
;
A
#
# COMPACT_ATOMS: atom_id res chain seq x y z
N MET A 1 2.67 23.27 -34.15
CA MET A 1 1.73 23.20 -33.00
C MET A 1 2.04 21.93 -32.22
N SER A 2 2.73 22.05 -31.09
CA SER A 2 3.07 20.90 -30.25
C SER A 2 1.88 20.58 -29.35
N ARG A 3 1.23 19.44 -29.53
CA ARG A 3 0.18 18.96 -28.61
C ARG A 3 0.86 18.26 -27.44
N ASN A 4 0.66 18.82 -26.25
CA ASN A 4 1.07 18.27 -24.97
C ASN A 4 0.43 16.87 -24.78
N PRO A 5 1.19 15.77 -24.63
CA PRO A 5 0.60 14.48 -24.31
C PRO A 5 0.30 14.46 -22.81
N GLN A 6 -0.88 14.96 -22.42
CA GLN A 6 -1.45 14.56 -21.14
C GLN A 6 -1.67 13.04 -21.21
N SER A 7 -0.82 12.31 -20.50
CA SER A 7 -0.93 10.88 -20.30
C SER A 7 -2.28 10.57 -19.65
N HIS A 8 -3.26 10.21 -20.48
CA HIS A 8 -4.49 9.58 -20.03
C HIS A 8 -4.12 8.19 -19.52
N ILE A 9 -3.72 8.11 -18.26
CA ILE A 9 -3.70 6.84 -17.53
C ILE A 9 -5.17 6.41 -17.46
N SER A 10 -5.51 5.31 -18.12
CA SER A 10 -6.89 4.83 -18.12
C SER A 10 -7.24 4.20 -16.76
N ALA A 11 -8.51 4.22 -16.36
CA ALA A 11 -8.95 3.54 -15.13
C ALA A 11 -8.47 2.08 -15.08
N THR A 12 -8.44 1.42 -16.24
CA THR A 12 -7.93 0.05 -16.43
C THR A 12 -6.44 -0.11 -16.13
N ASP A 13 -5.62 0.93 -16.36
CA ASP A 13 -4.18 0.91 -16.05
C ASP A 13 -3.95 1.11 -14.55
N ILE A 14 -4.79 1.92 -13.91
CA ILE A 14 -4.79 2.13 -12.45
C ILE A 14 -5.25 0.85 -11.75
N ASP A 15 -6.28 0.17 -12.28
CA ASP A 15 -6.81 -1.10 -11.77
C ASP A 15 -5.74 -2.21 -11.80
N LYS A 16 -5.01 -2.32 -12.91
CA LYS A 16 -3.89 -3.27 -13.02
C LYS A 16 -2.78 -2.95 -12.03
N GLY A 17 -2.36 -1.68 -11.92
CA GLY A 17 -1.31 -1.29 -10.98
C GLY A 17 -1.66 -1.60 -9.52
N ALA A 18 -2.90 -1.38 -9.11
CA ALA A 18 -3.37 -1.70 -7.76
C ALA A 18 -3.38 -3.21 -7.48
N GLN A 19 -3.73 -4.03 -8.49
CA GLN A 19 -3.75 -5.48 -8.38
C GLN A 19 -2.34 -6.09 -8.38
N ASP A 20 -1.44 -5.59 -9.22
CA ASP A 20 -0.05 -6.07 -9.33
C ASP A 20 0.72 -5.81 -8.03
N ILE A 21 0.54 -4.63 -7.42
CA ILE A 21 1.13 -4.32 -6.10
C ILE A 21 0.64 -5.27 -5.02
N LYS A 22 -0.64 -5.58 -5.03
CA LYS A 22 -1.25 -6.49 -4.06
C LYS A 22 -0.67 -7.90 -4.20
N MET A 23 -0.53 -8.40 -5.43
CA MET A 23 0.12 -9.69 -5.69
C MET A 23 1.58 -9.70 -5.23
N PHE A 24 2.35 -8.67 -5.58
CA PHE A 24 3.75 -8.55 -5.19
C PHE A 24 3.94 -8.61 -3.67
N LEU A 25 3.09 -7.91 -2.90
CA LEU A 25 3.17 -7.90 -1.44
C LEU A 25 2.94 -9.28 -0.85
N TRP A 26 1.93 -10.01 -1.34
CA TRP A 26 1.68 -11.39 -0.95
C TRP A 26 2.86 -12.30 -1.28
N GLU A 27 3.29 -12.34 -2.54
CA GLU A 27 4.37 -13.24 -2.97
C GLU A 27 5.67 -13.01 -2.20
N LYS A 28 5.98 -11.76 -1.85
CA LYS A 28 7.25 -11.39 -1.23
C LYS A 28 7.24 -11.46 0.30
N TYR A 29 6.17 -11.02 0.94
CA TYR A 29 6.15 -10.82 2.40
C TYR A 29 5.19 -11.74 3.13
N ASP A 30 4.13 -12.23 2.47
CA ASP A 30 3.16 -13.13 3.09
C ASP A 30 2.71 -14.26 2.16
N PRO A 31 3.63 -15.10 1.65
CA PRO A 31 3.31 -16.09 0.62
C PRO A 31 2.39 -17.22 1.12
N ASN A 32 2.29 -17.39 2.44
CA ASN A 32 1.50 -18.44 3.10
C ASN A 32 0.27 -17.89 3.85
N ASP A 33 -0.04 -16.59 3.73
CA ASP A 33 -1.11 -15.91 4.49
C ASP A 33 -0.92 -15.99 6.04
N ASP A 34 0.32 -16.13 6.51
CA ASP A 34 0.69 -16.26 7.92
C ASP A 34 0.67 -14.89 8.66
N LEU A 35 0.92 -13.79 7.94
CA LEU A 35 0.99 -12.43 8.53
C LEU A 35 -0.39 -11.76 8.67
N ILE A 36 -1.44 -12.36 8.09
CA ILE A 36 -2.81 -11.83 8.14
C ILE A 36 -3.37 -11.75 9.58
N TYR A 37 -2.92 -12.58 10.52
CA TYR A 37 -3.52 -12.64 11.85
C TYR A 37 -2.77 -11.90 12.98
N PRO A 38 -1.42 -11.93 13.07
CA PRO A 38 -0.71 -11.34 14.22
C PRO A 38 -0.44 -9.83 14.10
N ILE A 39 -0.34 -9.30 12.87
CA ILE A 39 0.16 -7.95 12.59
C ILE A 39 -0.98 -6.92 12.38
N ILE A 40 -2.24 -7.39 12.34
CA ILE A 40 -3.44 -6.62 11.99
C ILE A 40 -4.17 -6.05 13.24
N ALA A 41 -3.72 -6.31 14.46
CA ALA A 41 -4.25 -5.58 15.60
C ALA A 41 -3.77 -4.11 15.51
N ASP A 42 -4.70 -3.17 15.32
CA ASP A 42 -4.48 -1.70 15.34
C ASP A 42 -3.88 -1.04 14.06
N TRP A 43 -3.88 -1.72 12.91
CA TRP A 43 -3.40 -1.12 11.66
C TRP A 43 -4.20 0.10 11.21
N ASP A 44 -5.50 0.17 11.53
CA ASP A 44 -6.37 1.27 11.12
C ASP A 44 -6.11 2.54 11.94
N ASP A 45 -5.88 2.39 13.24
CA ASP A 45 -5.37 3.44 14.12
C ASP A 45 -3.97 3.92 13.68
N LEU A 46 -3.08 2.99 13.33
CA LEU A 46 -1.76 3.29 12.82
C LEU A 46 -1.83 4.06 11.48
N LEU A 47 -2.70 3.63 10.56
CA LEU A 47 -2.97 4.33 9.30
C LEU A 47 -3.51 5.74 9.54
N ALA A 48 -4.51 5.89 10.42
CA ALA A 48 -5.11 7.17 10.73
C ALA A 48 -4.08 8.17 11.26
N ARG A 49 -3.25 7.75 12.23
CA ARG A 49 -2.16 8.58 12.79
C ARG A 49 -1.11 8.92 11.74
N THR A 50 -0.76 7.99 10.86
CA THR A 50 0.23 8.21 9.79
C THR A 50 -0.25 9.24 8.78
N ILE A 51 -1.52 9.16 8.36
CA ILE A 51 -2.12 10.12 7.43
C ILE A 51 -2.20 11.51 8.06
N ASP A 52 -2.70 11.59 9.30
CA ASP A 52 -2.88 12.84 10.04
C ASP A 52 -1.55 13.59 10.22
N LYS A 53 -0.49 12.88 10.61
CA LYS A 53 0.85 13.45 10.86
C LYS A 53 1.71 13.55 9.61
N ALA A 54 1.26 13.02 8.48
CA ALA A 54 2.05 12.83 7.26
C ALA A 54 3.43 12.16 7.50
N SER A 55 3.55 11.32 8.53
CA SER A 55 4.82 10.80 9.07
C SER A 55 5.15 9.41 8.53
N TYR A 56 5.20 9.26 7.21
CA TYR A 56 5.46 7.96 6.57
C TYR A 56 6.90 7.47 6.79
N SER A 57 7.86 8.38 6.84
CA SER A 57 9.29 8.06 6.95
C SER A 57 9.72 7.55 8.33
N SER A 58 8.89 7.74 9.36
CA SER A 58 9.17 7.28 10.72
C SER A 58 8.64 5.87 11.00
N LEU A 59 7.89 5.28 10.07
CA LEU A 59 7.36 3.93 10.24
C LEU A 59 8.49 2.90 10.14
N SER A 60 8.43 1.90 11.01
CA SER A 60 9.21 0.68 10.89
C SER A 60 8.66 -0.24 9.77
N ARG A 61 9.44 -1.26 9.41
CA ARG A 61 9.07 -2.21 8.35
C ARG A 61 7.76 -2.94 8.71
N ASP A 62 7.66 -3.40 9.94
CA ASP A 62 6.49 -4.14 10.43
C ASP A 62 5.24 -3.26 10.42
N GLU A 63 5.36 -2.00 10.85
CA GLU A 63 4.26 -1.03 10.79
C GLU A 63 3.79 -0.74 9.36
N VAL A 64 4.72 -0.62 8.41
CA VAL A 64 4.38 -0.44 6.99
C VAL A 64 3.64 -1.68 6.45
N LEU A 65 4.12 -2.88 6.78
CA LEU A 65 3.49 -4.13 6.38
C LEU A 65 2.11 -4.30 7.04
N SER A 66 1.94 -3.95 8.33
CA SER A 66 0.64 -3.91 9.01
C SER A 66 -0.38 -3.08 8.25
N ILE A 67 -0.01 -1.86 7.85
CA ILE A 67 -0.92 -0.96 7.16
C ILE A 67 -1.27 -1.52 5.77
N LEU A 68 -0.28 -1.99 5.02
CA LEU A 68 -0.49 -2.51 3.67
C LEU A 68 -1.38 -3.77 3.67
N PHE A 69 -1.08 -4.75 4.51
CA PHE A 69 -1.87 -5.98 4.61
C PHE A 69 -3.24 -5.73 5.26
N GLY A 70 -3.33 -4.82 6.23
CA GLY A 70 -4.60 -4.36 6.79
C GLY A 70 -5.53 -3.76 5.73
N LEU A 71 -5.00 -2.89 4.85
CA LEU A 71 -5.76 -2.31 3.73
C LEU A 71 -6.19 -3.37 2.70
N ILE A 72 -5.32 -4.33 2.39
CA ILE A 72 -5.64 -5.45 1.49
C ILE A 72 -6.76 -6.32 2.08
N HIS A 73 -6.69 -6.62 3.39
CA HIS A 73 -7.64 -7.47 4.09
C HIS A 73 -9.01 -6.80 4.24
N ARG A 74 -9.06 -5.52 4.66
CA ARG A 74 -10.32 -4.80 4.86
C ARG A 74 -11.04 -4.47 3.55
N ASN A 75 -10.40 -4.62 2.39
CA ASN A 75 -11.08 -4.57 1.09
C ASN A 75 -12.20 -5.63 0.96
N ARG A 76 -12.20 -6.66 1.81
CA ARG A 76 -13.30 -7.64 1.93
C ARG A 76 -14.50 -7.15 2.78
N VAL A 77 -14.32 -6.12 3.61
CA VAL A 77 -15.31 -5.65 4.59
C VAL A 77 -15.81 -4.23 4.26
N VAL A 78 -14.93 -3.38 3.73
CA VAL A 78 -15.25 -2.03 3.26
C VAL A 78 -14.84 -1.97 1.80
N GLU A 79 -15.83 -2.15 0.93
CA GLU A 79 -15.66 -2.16 -0.52
C GLU A 79 -14.96 -0.88 -0.98
N GLY A 80 -13.82 -1.01 -1.67
CA GLY A 80 -13.11 0.13 -2.28
C GLY A 80 -12.15 0.89 -1.37
N LEU A 81 -11.94 0.50 -0.10
CA LEU A 81 -10.97 1.18 0.78
C LEU A 81 -9.54 1.14 0.23
N TRP A 82 -9.10 -0.04 -0.26
CA TRP A 82 -7.80 -0.21 -0.92
C TRP A 82 -7.64 0.77 -2.09
N TRP A 83 -8.68 0.83 -2.93
CA TRP A 83 -8.71 1.72 -4.09
C TRP A 83 -8.61 3.19 -3.71
N SER A 84 -9.40 3.63 -2.73
CA SER A 84 -9.37 4.99 -2.22
C SER A 84 -7.99 5.38 -1.70
N MET A 85 -7.30 4.48 -0.99
CA MET A 85 -5.93 4.76 -0.52
C MET A 85 -4.90 4.79 -1.65
N PHE A 86 -5.09 3.97 -2.67
CA PHE A 86 -4.25 3.97 -3.87
C PHE A 86 -4.37 5.28 -4.66
N GLU A 87 -5.60 5.72 -4.94
CA GLU A 87 -5.87 7.00 -5.63
C GLU A 87 -5.34 8.21 -4.85
N ARG A 88 -5.36 8.14 -3.51
CA ARG A 88 -4.82 9.18 -2.62
C ARG A 88 -3.30 9.18 -2.52
N GLY A 89 -2.60 8.26 -3.18
CA GLY A 89 -1.14 8.17 -3.13
C GLY A 89 -0.57 7.56 -1.84
N VAL A 90 -1.43 7.01 -0.96
CA VAL A 90 -1.02 6.48 0.35
C VAL A 90 -0.20 5.20 0.16
N ILE A 91 -0.65 4.31 -0.74
CA ILE A 91 0.03 3.05 -1.04
C ILE A 91 1.45 3.29 -1.57
N GLN A 92 1.63 4.27 -2.46
CA GLN A 92 2.92 4.59 -3.07
C GLN A 92 3.92 5.12 -2.04
N LYS A 93 3.46 5.92 -1.06
CA LYS A 93 4.30 6.41 0.05
C LYS A 93 4.74 5.27 0.97
N LEU A 94 3.81 4.36 1.29
CA LEU A 94 4.10 3.18 2.10
C LEU A 94 5.07 2.24 1.38
N LEU A 95 4.87 1.98 0.10
CA LEU A 95 5.79 1.16 -0.71
C LEU A 95 7.18 1.79 -0.81
N HIS A 96 7.26 3.11 -0.99
CA HIS A 96 8.55 3.81 -1.01
C HIS A 96 9.28 3.64 0.32
N GLN A 97 8.59 3.83 1.46
CA GLN A 97 9.17 3.59 2.77
C GLN A 97 9.55 2.11 2.97
N LEU A 98 8.74 1.17 2.48
CA LEU A 98 9.09 -0.24 2.54
C LEU A 98 10.39 -0.52 1.78
N GLN A 99 10.58 0.08 0.61
CA GLN A 99 11.81 -0.04 -0.17
C GLN A 99 13.03 0.58 0.50
N THR A 100 12.88 1.70 1.22
CA THR A 100 14.00 2.32 1.95
C THR A 100 14.41 1.50 3.17
N LEU A 101 13.47 0.79 3.80
CA LEU A 101 13.71 -0.07 4.95
C LEU A 101 14.16 -1.49 4.56
N ASP A 102 13.73 -1.98 3.40
CA ASP A 102 14.14 -3.26 2.83
C ASP A 102 15.48 -3.10 2.10
N THR A 103 16.51 -2.69 2.86
CA THR A 103 17.89 -2.50 2.35
C THR A 103 18.59 -3.80 1.95
N ASP A 104 17.92 -4.95 2.06
CA ASP A 104 18.43 -6.25 1.60
C ASP A 104 18.33 -6.40 0.06
N ARG A 105 18.89 -5.43 -0.68
CA ARG A 105 19.37 -5.61 -2.05
C ARG A 105 20.53 -4.65 -2.33
N TYR A 106 21.72 -5.00 -1.85
CA TYR A 106 22.87 -5.40 -2.67
C TYR A 106 23.83 -6.27 -1.85
#